data_AF-A0A9E0RY01-F1
#
_entry.id   AF-A0A9E0RY01-F1
#
_cell.length_a   1.000
_cell.length_b   1.000
_cell.length_c   1.000
_cell.angle_alpha   90.00
_cell.angle_beta   90.00
_cell.angle_gamma   90.00
#
_symmetry.space_group_name_H-M   'P 1'
#
loop_
_entity.id
_entity.type
_entity.pdbx_description
1 polymer ?
#
loop_
_entity_poly.entity_id
_entity_poly.type
_entity_poly.pdbx_seq_one_letter_code
_entity_poly.pdbx_strand_id
1 'polypeptide(L)' 'MRRLAERLEGKPGLDHVAYFGAALHVSGPDRTVIQHAIVSEPTSDVTWKEVRPSLEDAFIALMADAGQDMRVHA' A
#
# COMPACT_ATOMS: atom_id res chain seq x y z
N MET A 1 4.79 3.56 15.14
CA MET A 1 4.66 3.57 13.67
C MET A 1 5.74 2.77 12.93
N ARG A 2 7.05 2.93 13.21
CA ARG A 2 8.12 2.13 12.53
C ARG A 2 7.91 0.61 12.64
N ARG A 3 7.70 0.12 13.87
CA ARG A 3 7.35 -1.30 14.11
C ARG A 3 6.07 -1.77 13.43
N LEU A 4 5.12 -0.86 13.12
CA LEU A 4 3.91 -1.22 12.39
C LEU A 4 4.23 -1.42 10.91
N ALA A 5 5.02 -0.50 10.32
CA ALA A 5 5.48 -0.63 8.94
C ALA A 5 6.23 -1.95 8.73
N GLU A 6 7.20 -2.25 9.59
CA GLU A 6 7.98 -3.50 9.55
C GLU A 6 7.12 -4.78 9.62
N ARG A 7 5.98 -4.74 10.34
CA ARG A 7 5.08 -5.89 10.45
C ARG A 7 4.14 -6.03 9.25
N LEU A 8 3.79 -4.93 8.62
CA LEU A 8 2.90 -4.90 7.46
C LEU A 8 3.65 -5.13 6.16
N GLU A 9 4.92 -4.73 6.09
CA GLU A 9 5.79 -4.93 4.94
C GLU A 9 5.90 -6.42 4.61
N GLY A 10 5.60 -6.77 3.35
CA GLY A 10 5.62 -8.15 2.86
C GLY A 10 4.40 -8.99 3.28
N LYS A 11 3.39 -8.45 3.97
CA LYS A 11 2.14 -9.19 4.20
C LYS A 11 1.41 -9.43 2.87
N PRO A 12 0.83 -10.62 2.66
CA PRO A 12 0.05 -10.91 1.45
C PRO A 12 -1.09 -9.89 1.25
N GLY A 13 -1.17 -9.36 0.03
CA GLY A 13 -2.18 -8.37 -0.38
C GLY A 13 -1.91 -6.93 0.06
N LEU A 14 -0.77 -6.65 0.70
CA LEU A 14 -0.24 -5.30 0.86
C LEU A 14 0.91 -5.10 -0.13
N ASP A 15 0.64 -4.39 -1.22
CA ASP A 15 1.62 -4.13 -2.27
C ASP A 15 2.56 -2.99 -1.87
N HIS A 16 2.04 -1.98 -1.16
CA HIS A 16 2.82 -0.85 -0.69
C HIS A 16 2.57 -0.56 0.79
N VAL A 17 3.66 -0.35 1.51
CA VAL A 17 3.68 0.10 2.91
C VAL A 17 4.70 1.23 3.01
N ALA A 18 4.24 2.48 2.94
CA ALA A 18 5.12 3.64 2.76
C ALA A 18 4.72 4.85 3.60
N TYR A 19 5.70 5.66 3.98
CA TYR A 19 5.45 6.89 4.72
C TYR A 19 5.14 8.07 3.82
N PHE A 20 4.01 8.73 4.08
CA PHE A 20 3.58 9.94 3.40
C PHE A 20 3.42 11.02 4.48
N GLY A 21 4.47 11.84 4.65
CA GLY A 21 4.59 12.76 5.78
C GLY A 21 4.63 12.01 7.11
N ALA A 22 3.67 12.29 7.99
CA ALA A 22 3.56 11.64 9.31
C ALA A 22 2.66 10.39 9.31
N ALA A 23 2.01 10.06 8.19
CA ALA A 23 1.12 8.92 8.07
C ALA A 23 1.82 7.73 7.39
N LEU A 24 1.41 6.52 7.78
CA LEU A 24 1.76 5.31 7.05
C LEU A 24 0.61 4.99 6.09
N HIS A 25 0.91 4.93 4.80
CA HIS A 25 -0.03 4.54 3.77
C HIS A 25 0.18 3.06 3.44
N VAL A 26 -0.95 2.38 3.28
CA VAL A 26 -0.99 0.95 2.98
C VAL A 26 -1.96 0.76 1.83
N SER A 27 -1.52 0.11 0.76
CA SER A 27 -2.35 -0.14 -0.42
C SER A 27 -2.11 -1.54 -0.99
N GLY A 28 -3.07 -1.97 -1.80
CA GLY A 28 -3.11 -3.28 -2.45
C GLY A 28 -4.38 -3.40 -3.29
N PRO A 29 -4.56 -4.51 -4.01
CA PRO A 29 -5.60 -4.64 -5.03
C PRO A 29 -6.95 -5.08 -4.44
N ASP A 30 -6.96 -5.67 -3.24
CA ASP A 30 -8.15 -6.20 -2.59
C ASP A 30 -8.36 -5.54 -1.22
N ARG A 31 -9.44 -4.76 -1.12
CA ARG A 31 -9.87 -4.07 0.10
C ARG A 31 -10.07 -5.01 1.29
N THR A 32 -10.66 -6.18 1.06
CA THR A 32 -10.94 -7.17 2.10
C THR A 32 -9.64 -7.75 2.66
N VAL A 33 -8.68 -8.03 1.80
CA VAL A 33 -7.36 -8.55 2.21
C VAL A 33 -6.59 -7.50 3.02
N ILE A 34 -6.58 -6.24 2.56
CA ILE A 34 -5.98 -5.12 3.32
C ILE A 34 -6.64 -5.01 4.69
N GLN A 35 -7.97 -5.05 4.73
CA GLN A 35 -8.72 -4.91 5.98
C GLN A 35 -8.38 -6.04 6.96
N HIS A 36 -8.28 -7.29 6.50
CA HIS A 36 -7.83 -8.38 7.36
C HIS A 36 -6.38 -8.19 7.86
N ALA A 37 -5.48 -7.73 7.00
CA ALA A 37 -4.07 -7.53 7.34
C ALA A 37 -3.84 -6.43 8.40
N ILE A 38 -4.69 -5.40 8.43
CA ILE A 38 -4.60 -4.29 9.38
C ILE A 38 -5.40 -4.53 10.68
N VAL A 39 -6.51 -5.28 10.63
CA VAL A 39 -7.33 -5.59 11.82
C VAL A 39 -6.60 -6.56 12.76
N SER A 40 -5.65 -7.34 12.26
CA SER A 40 -4.79 -8.19 13.09
C SER A 40 -3.76 -7.40 13.92
N GLU A 41 -3.58 -6.10 13.66
CA GLU A 41 -2.59 -5.28 14.33
C GLU A 41 -3.15 -4.61 15.60
N PRO A 42 -2.34 -4.44 16.66
CA PRO A 42 -2.78 -3.72 17.86
C PRO A 42 -3.23 -2.30 17.53
N THR A 43 -4.49 -1.97 17.82
CA THR A 43 -5.14 -0.70 17.48
C THR A 43 -5.02 0.38 18.55
N SER A 44 -4.38 0.11 19.70
CA SER A 44 -4.36 1.05 20.84
C SER A 44 -3.75 2.41 20.51
N ASP A 45 -2.85 2.46 19.54
CA ASP A 45 -2.04 3.65 19.22
C ASP A 45 -2.23 4.11 17.75
N VAL A 46 -3.18 3.53 17.02
CA VAL A 46 -3.33 3.73 15.56
C VAL A 46 -4.78 3.92 15.19
N THR A 47 -5.06 5.03 14.51
CA THR A 47 -6.36 5.26 13.87
C THR A 47 -6.26 4.92 12.39
N TRP A 48 -6.98 3.89 11.96
CA TRP A 48 -7.11 3.54 10.55
C TRP A 48 -8.12 4.46 9.86
N LYS A 49 -7.75 4.98 8.69
CA LYS A 49 -8.62 5.78 7.84
C LYS A 49 -8.56 5.23 6.42
N GLU A 50 -9.71 4.79 5.91
CA GLU A 50 -9.83 4.44 4.50
C GLU A 50 -9.72 5.72 3.65
N VAL A 51 -8.89 5.66 2.61
CA VAL A 51 -8.67 6.77 1.67
C VAL A 51 -9.07 6.26 0.30
N ARG A 52 -9.82 7.09 -0.45
CA ARG A 52 -10.14 6.76 -1.84
C ARG A 52 -8.87 6.87 -2.69
N PRO A 53 -8.57 5.89 -3.55
CA PRO A 53 -7.48 6.00 -4.51
C PRO A 53 -7.64 7.25 -5.38
N SER A 54 -6.56 7.97 -5.57
CA SER A 54 -6.43 9.05 -6.54
C SER A 54 -6.13 8.47 -7.93
N LEU A 55 -6.11 9.35 -8.95
CA LEU A 55 -5.66 8.97 -10.29
C LEU A 55 -4.18 8.53 -10.29
N GLU A 56 -3.36 9.12 -9.44
CA GLU A 56 -1.95 8.76 -9.31
C GLU A 56 -1.79 7.34 -8.74
N ASP A 57 -2.58 6.98 -7.72
CA ASP A 57 -2.59 5.63 -7.16
C ASP A 57 -2.98 4.58 -8.22
N ALA A 58 -3.99 4.89 -9.03
CA ALA A 58 -4.38 4.02 -10.15
C ALA A 58 -3.29 3.92 -11.22
N PHE A 59 -2.60 5.02 -11.52
CA PHE A 59 -1.49 5.02 -12.47
C PHE A 59 -0.29 4.20 -11.97
N ILE A 60 0.07 4.32 -10.68
CA ILE A 60 1.14 3.52 -10.05
C ILE A 60 0.79 2.03 -10.12
N ALA A 61 -0.44 1.66 -9.76
CA ALA A 61 -0.89 0.27 -9.83
C ALA A 61 -0.83 -0.28 -11.27
N LEU A 62 -1.28 0.50 -12.26
CA LEU A 62 -1.20 0.11 -13.67
C LEU A 62 0.25 -0.02 -14.16
N MET A 63 1.14 0.89 -13.77
CA MET A 63 2.55 0.84 -14.16
C MET A 63 3.28 -0.34 -13.53
N ALA A 64 2.92 -0.73 -12.30
CA ALA A 64 3.46 -1.92 -11.65
C ALA A 64 3.06 -3.20 -12.40
N ASP A 65 1.85 -3.26 -12.96
CA ASP A 65 1.33 -4.40 -13.73
C ASP A 65 1.82 -4.41 -15.19
N ALA A 66 1.97 -3.23 -15.81
CA ALA A 66 2.30 -3.09 -17.24
C ALA A 66 3.70 -3.58 -17.62
N GLY A 67 4.57 -3.87 -16.65
CA GLY A 67 5.94 -4.32 -16.89
C GLY A 67 6.87 -3.19 -17.36
N GLN A 68 8.06 -3.56 -17.86
CA GLN A 68 9.05 -2.58 -18.33
C GLN A 68 8.83 -2.22 -19.81
N ASP A 69 8.87 -0.93 -20.13
CA ASP A 69 8.93 -0.49 -21.51
C ASP A 69 10.29 -0.82 -22.11
N MET A 70 10.32 -1.82 -23.00
CA MET A 70 11.54 -2.33 -23.64
C MET A 70 11.88 -1.58 -24.94
N ARG A 71 11.14 -0.53 -25.30
CA ARG A 71 11.38 0.23 -26.53
C ARG A 71 12.68 1.03 -26.40
N VAL A 72 13.59 0.82 -27.33
CA VAL A 72 14.84 1.57 -27.43
C VAL A 72 14.59 2.81 -28.30
N HIS A 73 14.81 4.00 -27.75
CA HIS A 73 14.84 5.23 -28.55
C HIS A 73 16.24 5.39 -29.16
N ALA A 74 16.29 5.35 -30.49
CA ALA A 74 17.50 5.56 -31.29
C ALA A 74 17.87 7.04 -31.38
#